data_AF-A0A534B5M5-F1
#
_entry.id   AF-A0A534B5M5-F1
#
_cell.length_a   1.000
_cell.length_b   1.000
_cell.length_c   1.000
_cell.angle_alpha   90.00
_cell.angle_beta   90.00
_cell.angle_gamma   90.00
#
_symmetry.space_group_name_H-M   'P 1'
#
loop_
_entity.id
_entity.type
_entity.pdbx_description
1 polymer ?
#
loop_
_entity_poly.entity_id
_entity_poly.type
_entity_poly.pdbx_seq_one_letter_code
_entity_poly.pdbx_strand_id
1 'polypeptide(L)' 'MIQLRTMLNAADNSGARTLMCIKVLGGTRRRYANVGDVIKVSV' A
#
# COMPACT_ATOMS: atom_id res chain seq x y z
N MET A 1 -8.41 4.97 -2.97
CA MET A 1 -7.26 5.88 -3.15
C MET A 1 -6.31 5.70 -1.97
N ILE A 2 -5.09 5.23 -2.23
CA ILE A 2 -4.05 4.96 -1.21
C ILE A 2 -2.85 5.85 -1.53
N GLN A 3 -2.22 6.45 -0.51
CA GLN A 3 -1.03 7.28 -0.66
C GLN A 3 0.08 6.86 0.32
N LEU A 4 1.20 7.56 0.28
CA LEU A 4 2.29 7.40 1.24
C LEU A 4 1.76 7.59 2.68
N ARG A 5 2.16 6.73 3.61
CA ARG A 5 1.75 6.70 5.03
C ARG A 5 0.27 6.38 5.28
N THR A 6 -0.48 5.90 4.29
CA THR A 6 -1.80 5.32 4.54
C THR A 6 -1.67 4.01 5.33
N MET A 7 -2.44 3.88 6.41
CA MET A 7 -2.60 2.63 7.15
C MET A 7 -3.69 1.78 6.50
N LEU A 8 -3.44 0.48 6.37
CA LEU A 8 -4.30 -0.50 5.73
C LEU A 8 -4.45 -1.72 6.63
N ASN A 9 -5.58 -2.42 6.52
CA ASN A 9 -5.74 -3.73 7.12
C ASN A 9 -5.29 -4.80 6.10
N ALA A 10 -4.56 -5.80 6.56
CA ALA A 10 -4.24 -6.96 5.74
C ALA A 10 -5.50 -7.83 5.58
N ALA A 11 -5.75 -8.30 4.36
CA ALA A 11 -6.88 -9.16 4.01
C ALA A 11 -6.36 -10.50 3.45
N ASP A 12 -5.35 -11.06 4.11
CA ASP A 12 -4.75 -12.34 3.76
C ASP A 12 -4.51 -13.19 5.03
N ASN A 13 -3.89 -14.35 4.86
CA ASN A 13 -3.53 -15.28 5.93
C ASN A 13 -2.02 -15.26 6.27
N SER A 14 -1.31 -14.18 5.97
CA SER A 14 0.14 -14.05 6.22
C SER A 14 0.52 -13.84 7.68
N GLY A 15 -0.47 -13.46 8.52
CA GLY A 15 -0.27 -13.08 9.93
C GLY A 15 -0.09 -11.58 10.16
N ALA A 16 0.09 -10.78 9.10
CA ALA A 16 0.01 -9.33 9.19
C ALA A 16 -1.41 -8.87 9.56
N ARG A 17 -1.53 -7.81 10.37
CA ARG A 17 -2.84 -7.22 10.75
C ARG A 17 -3.00 -5.82 10.15
N THR A 18 -1.99 -4.98 10.37
CA THR A 18 -1.94 -3.61 9.89
C THR A 18 -0.71 -3.43 9.01
N LEU A 19 -0.83 -2.61 7.97
CA LEU A 19 0.22 -2.31 7.01
C LEU A 19 0.31 -0.80 6.81
N MET A 20 1.52 -0.26 6.66
CA MET A 20 1.74 1.13 6.25
C MET A 20 2.27 1.18 4.82
N CYS A 21 1.62 1.94 3.94
CA CYS A 21 2.15 2.21 2.59
C CYS A 21 3.42 3.07 2.65
N ILE A 22 4.53 2.55 2.12
CA ILE A 22 5.83 3.25 2.07
C ILE A 22 6.21 3.68 0.64
N LYS A 23 5.53 3.15 -0.39
CA LYS A 23 5.71 3.59 -1.78
C LYS A 23 4.56 3.13 -2.68
N VAL A 24 4.02 4.04 -3.48
CA VAL A 24 3.16 3.72 -4.62
C VAL A 24 4.03 3.40 -5.85
N LEU A 25 3.83 2.24 -6.48
CA LEU A 25 4.60 1.80 -7.65
C LEU A 25 3.91 2.18 -8.97
N GLY A 26 4.66 2.07 -10.08
CA GLY A 26 4.12 2.32 -11.43
C GLY A 26 4.41 3.70 -11.99
N GLY A 27 5.61 4.26 -11.73
CA GLY A 27 6.12 5.44 -12.44
C GLY A 27 6.66 6.57 -11.55
N THR A 28 7.25 7.58 -12.20
CA THR A 28 7.79 8.78 -11.55
C THR A 28 6.65 9.71 -11.09
N ARG A 29 6.77 10.31 -9.89
CA ARG A 29 5.80 11.25 -9.31
C ARG A 29 4.36 10.71 -9.13
N ARG A 30 4.15 9.39 -9.16
CA ARG A 30 2.85 8.80 -8.85
C ARG A 30 2.51 9.02 -7.36
N ARG A 31 1.36 9.65 -7.10
CA ARG A 31 0.92 10.06 -5.75
C ARG A 31 -0.08 9.09 -5.13
N TYR A 32 -0.89 8.43 -5.95
CA TYR A 32 -2.01 7.63 -5.49
C TYR A 32 -2.08 6.26 -6.20
N ALA A 33 -2.52 5.27 -5.44
CA ALA A 33 -2.91 3.94 -5.90
C ALA A 33 -4.43 3.76 -5.80
N ASN A 34 -4.97 2.98 -6.73
CA ASN A 34 -6.35 2.49 -6.76
C ASN A 34 -6.37 0.96 -6.69
N VAL A 35 -7.56 0.37 -6.70
CA VAL A 35 -7.71 -1.09 -6.70
C VAL A 35 -6.99 -1.68 -7.93
N GLY A 36 -6.20 -2.73 -7.72
CA GLY A 36 -5.37 -3.36 -8.76
C GLY A 36 -3.94 -2.83 -8.87
N ASP A 37 -3.63 -1.66 -8.27
CA ASP A 37 -2.26 -1.14 -8.23
C ASP A 37 -1.41 -1.84 -7.16
N VAL A 38 -0.12 -1.99 -7.44
CA VAL A 38 0.85 -2.56 -6.49
C VAL A 38 1.52 -1.45 -5.67
N ILE A 39 1.66 -1.67 -4.37
CA ILE A 39 2.33 -0.77 -3.42
C ILE A 39 3.38 -1.54 -2.62
N LYS A 40 4.42 -0.85 -2.13
CA LYS A 40 5.29 -1.40 -1.06
C LYS A 40 4.73 -1.00 0.29
N VAL A 41 4.73 -1.95 1.22
CA VAL A 41 4.25 -1.77 2.59
C VAL A 41 5.31 -2.18 3.62
N SER A 42 5.22 -1.62 4.82
CA SER A 42 5.79 -2.18 6.04
C SER A 42 4.68 -2.86 6.84
N VAL A 43 4.97 -4.03 7.38
CA VAL A 43 4.14 -4.69 8.42
C VAL A 43 4.38 -4.03 9.76
#